data_AF-A0A1V5IAY6-F1
#
_entry.id   AF-A0A1V5IAY6-F1
#
_cell.length_a   1.000
_cell.length_b   1.000
_cell.length_c   1.000
_cell.angle_alpha   90.00
_cell.angle_beta   90.00
_cell.angle_gamma   90.00
#
_symmetry.space_group_name_H-M   'P 1'
#
loop_
_entity.id
_entity.type
_entity.pdbx_description
1 polymer ?
#
loop_
_entity_poly.entity_id
_entity_poly.type
_entity_poly.pdbx_seq_one_letter_code
_entity_poly.pdbx_strand_id
1 'polypeptide(L)'
;MKKILFTLFALVFTGALFSQDNMVAFRHLSFDVEAGLHGLGVEAAIPVSRNLVLKGGYNWAPAGELFNTDFSVNTAKLKQAQQDYSAATGHQFQNWFADESVINAGIEMGLSNYKLMVNWYPVSNGRLYLAGGVYYSKSEKEESLISLMGRTTANDWAALKELREETGKDDYNIEVKIGNETYPVLEDEKGRGTLQADLKIDPLKYYVGAGLGRCVPNGHLGLQLELGVMICRNSTLYCQDREVKFADVLDGSIGNEMKEIVEYIDKYPIYPQLTLRMCFRLF
;
A
#
# COMPACT_ATOMS: atom_id res chain seq x y z
N MET A 1 22.62 2.95 -8.22
CA MET A 1 21.61 3.20 -7.17
C MET A 1 22.17 3.85 -5.92
N LYS A 2 23.17 3.27 -5.22
CA LYS A 2 23.77 3.87 -4.00
C LYS A 2 24.27 5.32 -4.15
N LYS A 3 24.86 5.68 -5.30
CA LYS A 3 25.34 7.04 -5.59
C LYS A 3 24.21 8.06 -5.78
N ILE A 4 23.08 7.65 -6.37
CA ILE A 4 21.92 8.55 -6.61
C ILE A 4 21.21 8.85 -5.29
N LEU A 5 21.05 7.84 -4.43
CA LEU A 5 20.48 8.02 -3.10
C LEU A 5 21.34 8.95 -2.22
N PHE A 6 22.68 8.81 -2.30
CA PHE A 6 23.61 9.67 -1.58
C PHE A 6 23.57 11.12 -2.08
N THR A 7 23.42 11.34 -3.40
CA THR A 7 23.26 12.68 -3.97
C THR A 7 21.91 13.31 -3.60
N LEU A 8 20.82 12.56 -3.60
CA LEU A 8 19.50 13.02 -3.11
C LEU A 8 19.56 13.40 -1.62
N PHE A 9 20.22 12.57 -0.80
CA PHE A 9 20.43 12.84 0.63
C PHE A 9 21.29 14.10 0.85
N ALA A 10 22.35 14.29 0.05
CA ALA A 10 23.19 15.49 0.08
C ALA A 10 22.47 16.76 -0.42
N LEU A 11 21.53 16.63 -1.36
CA LEU A 11 20.71 17.74 -1.86
C LEU A 11 19.69 18.20 -0.80
N VAL A 12 19.12 17.27 -0.02
CA VAL A 12 18.25 17.59 1.12
C VAL A 12 19.03 18.35 2.20
N PHE A 13 20.27 17.96 2.49
CA PHE A 13 21.11 18.66 3.46
C PHE A 13 21.54 20.06 3.02
N THR A 14 21.79 20.27 1.72
CA THR A 14 22.20 21.58 1.18
C THR A 14 21.01 22.51 0.89
N GLY A 15 19.88 22.00 0.42
CA GLY A 15 18.63 22.78 0.24
C GLY A 15 17.96 23.19 1.55
N ALA A 16 18.22 22.46 2.64
CA ALA A 16 17.78 22.84 3.97
C ALA A 16 18.51 24.07 4.55
N LEU A 17 19.52 24.65 3.87
CA LEU A 17 20.44 25.65 4.44
C LEU A 17 19.88 27.06 4.70
N PHE A 18 18.64 27.38 4.33
CA PHE A 18 18.10 28.73 4.50
C PHE A 18 16.97 28.78 5.55
N SER A 19 17.28 29.30 6.75
CA SER A 19 16.37 29.46 7.90
C SER A 19 15.83 30.90 8.03
N GLN A 20 14.53 31.08 8.30
CA GLN A 20 13.90 32.41 8.34
C GLN A 20 13.88 32.99 9.75
N ASP A 21 14.19 34.27 9.89
CA ASP A 21 14.36 34.96 11.18
C ASP A 21 13.07 35.63 11.71
N ASN A 22 12.02 35.76 10.88
CA ASN A 22 10.77 36.44 11.26
C ASN A 22 9.54 35.84 10.55
N MET A 23 8.89 34.86 11.19
CA MET A 23 7.56 34.39 10.80
C MET A 23 6.50 35.20 11.59
N VAL A 24 5.61 35.90 10.87
CA VAL A 24 4.44 36.58 11.44
C VAL A 24 3.19 35.76 11.08
N ALA A 25 2.29 35.58 12.03
CA ALA A 25 1.06 34.81 11.85
C ALA A 25 0.31 35.22 10.58
N PHE A 26 -0.08 34.25 9.74
CA PHE A 26 -0.94 34.42 8.56
C PHE A 26 -0.41 35.35 7.45
N ARG A 27 0.83 35.84 7.55
CA ARG A 27 1.45 36.66 6.49
C ARG A 27 2.13 35.86 5.41
N HIS A 28 2.33 34.56 5.65
CA HIS A 28 2.99 33.68 4.70
C HIS A 28 2.11 32.48 4.34
N LEU A 29 2.11 32.14 3.06
CA LEU A 29 1.48 30.95 2.54
C LEU A 29 2.50 30.21 1.68
N SER A 30 2.67 28.93 1.96
CA SER A 30 3.42 28.02 1.08
C SER A 30 2.53 26.91 0.55
N PHE A 31 2.93 26.43 -0.62
CA PHE A 31 2.37 25.26 -1.26
C PHE A 31 3.47 24.19 -1.34
N ASP A 32 3.14 22.99 -0.90
CA ASP A 32 4.05 21.87 -0.84
C ASP A 32 3.56 20.78 -1.79
N VAL A 33 4.49 20.17 -2.51
CA VAL A 33 4.28 18.88 -3.20
C VAL A 33 5.02 17.82 -2.41
N GLU A 34 4.35 16.72 -2.07
CA GLU A 34 4.92 15.62 -1.31
C GLU A 34 4.97 14.32 -2.10
N ALA A 35 6.01 13.53 -1.83
CA ALA A 35 6.13 12.15 -2.25
C ALA A 35 6.61 11.33 -1.05
N GLY A 36 5.89 10.27 -0.70
CA GLY A 36 6.20 9.43 0.45
C GLY A 36 5.85 7.97 0.21
N LEU A 37 6.05 7.15 1.24
CA LEU A 37 5.70 5.73 1.21
C LEU A 37 4.25 5.50 0.78
N HIS A 38 3.36 6.40 1.21
CA HIS A 38 1.91 6.31 1.02
C HIS A 38 1.40 7.03 -0.24
N GLY A 39 2.30 7.47 -1.13
CA GLY A 39 1.97 8.07 -2.40
C GLY A 39 2.40 9.53 -2.56
N LEU A 40 1.65 10.26 -3.37
CA LEU A 40 1.90 11.65 -3.73
C LEU A 40 0.89 12.56 -3.04
N GLY A 41 1.21 13.85 -2.92
CA GLY A 41 0.27 14.77 -2.32
C GLY A 41 0.59 16.23 -2.57
N VAL A 42 -0.40 17.06 -2.23
CA VAL A 42 -0.29 18.51 -2.24
C VAL A 42 -0.79 19.07 -0.92
N GLU A 43 -0.16 20.12 -0.44
CA GLU A 43 -0.47 20.69 0.86
C GLU A 43 -0.25 22.21 0.87
N ALA A 44 -1.12 22.93 1.56
CA ALA A 44 -0.91 24.33 1.88
C ALA A 44 -0.44 24.44 3.32
N ALA A 45 0.54 25.30 3.58
CA ALA A 45 1.07 25.54 4.91
C ALA A 45 1.03 27.02 5.29
N ILE A 46 0.57 27.27 6.51
CA ILE A 46 0.32 28.60 7.06
C ILE A 46 1.02 28.69 8.42
N PRO A 47 2.06 29.53 8.57
CA PRO A 47 2.64 29.82 9.86
C PRO A 47 1.65 30.56 10.76
N VAL A 48 1.35 29.97 11.91
CA VAL A 48 0.50 30.57 12.95
C VAL A 48 1.38 31.32 13.97
N SER A 49 2.60 30.85 14.20
CA SER A 49 3.60 31.52 15.02
C SER A 49 5.02 31.25 14.51
N ARG A 50 6.05 31.78 15.20
CA ARG A 50 7.46 31.47 14.89
C ARG A 50 7.80 29.99 14.97
N ASN A 51 7.08 29.25 15.80
CA ASN A 51 7.37 27.87 16.14
C ASN A 51 6.27 26.91 15.71
N LEU A 52 5.18 27.40 15.11
CA LEU A 52 4.02 26.56 14.79
C LEU A 52 3.48 26.88 13.40
N VAL A 53 3.35 25.83 12.59
CA VAL A 53 2.79 25.89 11.25
C VAL A 53 1.62 24.93 11.17
N LEU A 54 0.48 25.43 10.69
CA LEU A 54 -0.67 24.62 10.35
C LEU A 54 -0.57 24.21 8.87
N LYS A 55 -0.88 22.97 8.56
CA LYS A 55 -0.86 22.45 7.20
C LYS A 55 -2.15 21.70 6.88
N GLY A 56 -2.66 21.90 5.67
CA GLY A 56 -3.85 21.23 5.17
C GLY A 56 -3.63 20.78 3.73
N GLY A 57 -3.97 19.53 3.43
CA GLY A 57 -3.66 18.97 2.11
C GLY A 57 -4.44 17.71 1.76
N TYR A 58 -4.04 17.11 0.65
CA TYR A 58 -4.58 15.87 0.14
C TYR A 58 -3.46 14.99 -0.40
N ASN A 59 -3.45 13.72 -0.03
CA ASN A 59 -2.55 12.72 -0.57
C ASN A 59 -3.34 11.61 -1.27
N TRP A 60 -2.72 11.01 -2.29
CA TRP A 60 -3.27 9.90 -3.03
C TRP A 60 -2.17 8.92 -3.43
N ALA A 61 -2.51 7.64 -3.45
CA ALA A 61 -1.67 6.60 -4.00
C ALA A 61 -1.59 6.73 -5.53
N PRO A 62 -0.42 6.47 -6.15
CA PRO A 62 -0.32 6.37 -7.60
C PRO A 62 -1.29 5.33 -8.15
N ALA A 63 -1.88 5.60 -9.32
CA ALA A 63 -2.77 4.65 -9.96
C ALA A 63 -1.99 3.44 -10.51
N GLY A 64 -2.52 2.25 -10.28
CA GLY A 64 -2.00 0.98 -10.80
C GLY A 64 -1.05 0.24 -9.86
N GLU A 65 -0.52 -0.87 -10.36
CA GLU A 65 0.35 -1.77 -9.62
C GLU A 65 1.73 -1.17 -9.42
N LEU A 66 2.13 -1.04 -8.14
CA LEU A 66 3.48 -0.64 -7.76
C LEU A 66 4.50 -1.74 -8.06
N PHE A 67 4.06 -2.98 -7.90
CA PHE A 67 4.82 -4.17 -8.23
C PHE A 67 3.94 -5.14 -8.98
N ASN A 68 4.46 -5.66 -10.06
CA ASN A 68 3.85 -6.72 -10.85
C ASN A 68 4.95 -7.75 -11.11
N THR A 69 4.71 -9.00 -10.74
CA THR A 69 5.65 -10.09 -10.98
C THR A 69 4.92 -11.35 -11.39
N ASP A 70 5.54 -12.11 -12.29
CA ASP A 70 5.01 -13.36 -12.81
C ASP A 70 5.71 -14.53 -12.12
N PHE A 71 4.90 -15.46 -11.61
CA PHE A 71 5.36 -16.71 -11.02
C PHE A 71 4.97 -17.88 -11.92
N SER A 72 5.96 -18.65 -12.39
CA SER A 72 5.72 -19.94 -13.03
C SER A 72 5.32 -20.98 -11.99
N VAL A 73 4.20 -21.65 -12.22
CA VAL A 73 3.71 -22.78 -11.43
C VAL A 73 3.80 -24.03 -12.27
N ASN A 74 4.43 -25.06 -11.71
CA ASN A 74 4.52 -26.37 -12.36
C ASN A 74 3.14 -27.05 -12.37
N THR A 75 2.65 -27.37 -13.56
CA THR A 75 1.30 -27.92 -13.79
C THR A 75 1.28 -29.44 -13.89
N ALA A 76 2.39 -30.14 -13.67
CA ALA A 76 2.51 -31.59 -13.89
C ALA A 76 1.43 -32.40 -13.16
N LYS A 77 1.07 -32.01 -11.92
CA LYS A 77 -0.01 -32.66 -11.16
C LYS A 77 -1.39 -32.44 -11.76
N LEU A 78 -1.66 -31.25 -12.32
CA LEU A 78 -2.93 -30.93 -12.99
C LEU A 78 -3.05 -31.71 -14.30
N LYS A 79 -1.95 -31.80 -15.07
CA LYS A 79 -1.89 -32.63 -16.28
C LYS A 79 -2.11 -34.11 -15.99
N GLN A 80 -1.53 -34.63 -14.90
CA GLN A 80 -1.74 -36.02 -14.50
C GLN A 80 -3.20 -36.29 -14.11
N ALA A 81 -3.81 -35.40 -13.32
CA ALA A 81 -5.23 -35.51 -12.98
C ALA A 81 -6.16 -35.49 -14.21
N GLN A 82 -5.84 -34.65 -15.20
CA GLN A 82 -6.55 -34.61 -16.49
C GLN A 82 -6.43 -35.93 -17.25
N GLN A 83 -5.21 -36.49 -17.35
CA GLN A 83 -4.96 -37.77 -18.02
C GLN A 83 -5.71 -38.93 -17.35
N ASP A 84 -5.70 -38.99 -16.03
CA ASP A 84 -6.40 -40.03 -15.26
C ASP A 84 -7.91 -39.97 -15.50
N TYR A 85 -8.49 -38.76 -15.59
CA TYR A 85 -9.92 -38.60 -15.90
C TYR A 85 -10.26 -38.99 -17.35
N SER A 86 -9.44 -38.59 -18.33
CA SER A 86 -9.59 -39.01 -19.72
C SER A 86 -9.56 -40.53 -19.88
N ALA A 87 -8.63 -41.19 -19.17
CA ALA A 87 -8.52 -42.64 -19.20
C ALA A 87 -9.74 -43.34 -18.57
N ALA A 88 -10.33 -42.76 -17.53
CA ALA A 88 -11.47 -43.33 -16.83
C ALA A 88 -12.81 -43.13 -17.57
N THR A 89 -12.96 -42.03 -18.31
CA THR A 89 -14.26 -41.64 -18.92
C THR A 89 -14.29 -41.74 -20.44
N GLY A 90 -13.12 -41.87 -21.09
CA GLY A 90 -12.99 -41.82 -22.54
C GLY A 90 -13.07 -40.40 -23.12
N HIS A 91 -13.30 -39.37 -22.29
CA HIS A 91 -13.29 -37.98 -22.72
C HIS A 91 -11.88 -37.53 -23.11
N GLN A 92 -11.76 -36.89 -24.27
CA GLN A 92 -10.49 -36.36 -24.78
C GLN A 92 -10.44 -34.86 -24.55
N PHE A 93 -9.65 -34.44 -23.57
CA PHE A 93 -9.33 -33.03 -23.38
C PHE A 93 -8.25 -32.61 -24.40
N GLN A 94 -8.34 -31.40 -24.94
CA GLN A 94 -7.14 -30.78 -25.55
C GLN A 94 -6.10 -30.53 -24.44
N ASN A 95 -4.81 -30.55 -24.76
CA ASN A 95 -3.76 -30.17 -23.80
C ASN A 95 -3.94 -28.70 -23.44
N TRP A 96 -4.72 -28.43 -22.40
CA TRP A 96 -5.12 -27.08 -22.03
C TRP A 96 -4.08 -26.36 -21.18
N PHE A 97 -3.31 -27.10 -20.38
CA PHE A 97 -2.26 -26.54 -19.55
C PHE A 97 -0.90 -26.61 -20.25
N ALA A 98 -0.19 -25.48 -20.29
CA ALA A 98 1.23 -25.46 -20.62
C ALA A 98 2.05 -26.19 -19.54
N ASP A 99 3.31 -26.57 -19.80
CA ASP A 99 4.19 -27.22 -18.81
C ASP A 99 4.42 -26.36 -17.56
N GLU A 100 4.32 -25.04 -17.74
CA GLU A 100 4.27 -24.04 -16.67
C GLU A 100 3.09 -23.10 -16.93
N SER A 101 2.26 -22.86 -15.90
CA SER A 101 1.25 -21.82 -15.90
C SER A 101 1.79 -20.58 -15.20
N VAL A 102 1.40 -19.40 -15.65
CA VAL A 102 1.86 -18.14 -15.07
C VAL A 102 0.79 -17.56 -14.15
N ILE A 103 1.17 -17.29 -12.90
CA ILE A 103 0.38 -16.50 -11.96
C ILE A 103 1.00 -15.12 -11.85
N ASN A 104 0.22 -14.11 -12.20
CA ASN A 104 0.58 -12.71 -12.05
C ASN A 104 0.24 -12.24 -10.64
N ALA A 105 1.22 -11.75 -9.90
CA ALA A 105 1.06 -11.14 -8.59
C ALA A 105 1.27 -9.63 -8.69
N GLY A 106 0.22 -8.88 -8.37
CA GLY A 106 0.19 -7.42 -8.32
C GLY A 106 0.08 -6.90 -6.89
N ILE A 107 0.78 -5.80 -6.59
CA ILE A 107 0.60 -5.02 -5.37
C ILE A 107 0.15 -3.61 -5.75
N GLU A 108 -1.03 -3.22 -5.28
CA GLU A 108 -1.60 -1.89 -5.45
C GLU A 108 -1.70 -1.18 -4.08
N MET A 109 -1.67 0.16 -4.10
CA MET A 109 -1.96 0.98 -2.93
C MET A 109 -3.22 1.80 -3.19
N GLY A 110 -4.14 1.85 -2.23
CA GLY A 110 -5.47 2.45 -2.41
C GLY A 110 -5.72 3.74 -1.63
N LEU A 111 -4.69 4.32 -0.99
CA LEU A 111 -4.87 5.45 -0.08
C LEU A 111 -5.31 6.73 -0.79
N SER A 112 -6.32 7.41 -0.24
CA SER A 112 -6.73 8.75 -0.65
C SER A 112 -7.21 9.55 0.55
N ASN A 113 -6.35 10.40 1.13
CA ASN A 113 -6.66 11.08 2.38
C ASN A 113 -6.59 12.60 2.26
N TYR A 114 -7.55 13.25 2.89
CA TYR A 114 -7.38 14.61 3.40
C TYR A 114 -6.46 14.59 4.61
N LYS A 115 -5.67 15.63 4.78
CA LYS A 115 -4.66 15.73 5.82
C LYS A 115 -4.75 17.08 6.50
N LEU A 116 -4.66 17.07 7.83
CA LEU A 116 -4.53 18.25 8.66
C LEU A 116 -3.39 18.03 9.67
N MET A 117 -2.35 18.85 9.61
CA MET A 117 -1.13 18.68 10.40
C MET A 117 -0.72 19.97 11.10
N VAL A 118 -0.02 19.82 12.21
CA VAL A 118 0.67 20.89 12.93
C VAL A 118 2.14 20.52 13.02
N ASN A 119 3.00 21.40 12.50
CA ASN A 119 4.44 21.28 12.65
C ASN A 119 4.91 22.27 13.73
N TRP A 120 5.47 21.73 14.81
CA TRP A 120 6.09 22.49 15.89
C TRP A 120 7.62 22.46 15.79
N TYR A 121 8.23 23.65 15.77
CA TYR A 121 9.67 23.84 15.72
C TYR A 121 10.17 24.22 17.11
N PRO A 122 10.89 23.33 17.84
CA PRO A 122 11.34 23.61 19.20
C PRO A 122 12.26 24.83 19.29
N VAL A 123 13.06 25.06 18.23
CA VAL A 123 13.95 26.20 18.10
C VAL A 123 13.41 27.09 16.98
N SER A 124 13.20 28.38 17.25
CA SER A 124 12.54 29.31 16.31
C SER A 124 13.26 29.42 14.96
N ASN A 125 14.59 29.38 14.97
CA ASN A 125 15.45 29.35 13.78
C ASN A 125 15.96 27.93 13.46
N GLY A 126 15.38 26.92 14.11
CA GLY A 126 15.68 25.51 13.88
C GLY A 126 15.01 24.99 12.61
N ARG A 127 15.44 23.80 12.20
CA ARG A 127 14.88 23.08 11.04
C ARG A 127 14.31 21.73 11.42
N LEU A 128 14.61 21.29 12.64
CA LEU A 128 13.96 20.14 13.23
C LEU A 128 12.56 20.56 13.65
N TYR A 129 11.56 19.77 13.27
CA TYR A 129 10.20 19.94 13.72
C TYR A 129 9.61 18.62 14.18
N LEU A 130 8.65 18.70 15.07
CA LEU A 130 7.73 17.62 15.38
C LEU A 130 6.43 17.88 14.63
N ALA A 131 5.90 16.86 13.98
CA ALA A 131 4.63 16.90 13.27
C ALA A 131 3.60 16.08 14.04
N GLY A 132 2.40 16.61 14.15
CA GLY A 132 1.25 15.91 14.73
C GLY A 132 -0.01 16.28 13.98
N GLY A 133 -0.89 15.32 13.71
CA GLY A 133 -2.10 15.59 12.95
C GLY A 133 -2.97 14.38 12.70
N VAL A 134 -3.87 14.53 11.73
CA VAL A 134 -4.83 13.52 11.34
C VAL A 134 -4.94 13.40 9.82
N TYR A 135 -5.19 12.18 9.39
CA TYR A 135 -5.61 11.84 8.04
C TYR A 135 -7.07 11.41 8.06
N TYR A 136 -7.81 11.80 7.04
CA TYR A 136 -9.20 11.41 6.85
C TYR A 136 -9.43 10.96 5.41
N SER A 137 -9.81 9.70 5.25
CA SER A 137 -10.23 9.11 3.97
C SER A 137 -11.68 9.44 3.66
N LYS A 138 -12.00 9.68 2.38
CA LYS A 138 -13.36 10.08 1.96
C LYS A 138 -14.38 8.95 2.05
N SER A 139 -13.94 7.70 2.04
CA SER A 139 -14.82 6.54 2.06
C SER A 139 -15.51 6.35 3.43
N GLU A 140 -16.83 6.16 3.43
CA GLU A 140 -17.61 5.74 4.61
C GLU A 140 -17.26 4.30 5.05
N LYS A 141 -16.60 3.53 4.18
CA LYS A 141 -16.05 2.19 4.43
C LYS A 141 -14.53 2.25 4.48
N GLU A 142 -13.91 1.30 5.19
CA GLU A 142 -12.45 1.17 5.27
C GLU A 142 -11.78 1.23 3.89
N GLU A 143 -10.68 1.99 3.75
CA GLU A 143 -9.91 2.08 2.50
C GLU A 143 -8.82 1.01 2.48
N SER A 144 -8.62 0.37 1.32
CA SER A 144 -7.50 -0.53 1.12
C SER A 144 -6.18 0.25 1.18
N LEU A 145 -5.40 0.02 2.23
CA LEU A 145 -4.04 0.51 2.36
C LEU A 145 -3.16 -0.13 1.29
N ILE A 146 -3.21 -1.47 1.21
CA ILE A 146 -2.49 -2.30 0.25
C ILE A 146 -3.43 -3.39 -0.25
N SER A 147 -3.44 -3.61 -1.56
CA SER A 147 -4.18 -4.67 -2.23
C SER A 147 -3.19 -5.62 -2.88
N LEU A 148 -3.26 -6.90 -2.54
CA LEU A 148 -2.50 -7.99 -3.14
C LEU A 148 -3.43 -8.74 -4.10
N MET A 149 -3.01 -8.88 -5.35
CA MET A 149 -3.82 -9.50 -6.39
C MET A 149 -3.05 -10.64 -7.02
N GLY A 150 -3.57 -11.86 -6.96
CA GLY A 150 -3.10 -13.01 -7.73
C GLY A 150 -4.02 -13.25 -8.91
N ARG A 151 -3.49 -13.36 -10.13
CA ARG A 151 -4.28 -13.59 -11.34
C ARG A 151 -3.69 -14.70 -12.19
N THR A 152 -4.52 -15.61 -12.66
CA THR A 152 -4.12 -16.63 -13.64
C THR A 152 -4.11 -16.06 -15.05
N THR A 153 -3.60 -16.82 -16.02
CA THR A 153 -3.89 -16.52 -17.43
C THR A 153 -5.36 -16.87 -17.76
N ALA A 154 -5.93 -16.24 -18.78
CA ALA A 154 -7.31 -16.49 -19.20
C ALA A 154 -7.50 -17.91 -19.75
N ASN A 155 -6.47 -18.41 -20.45
CA ASN A 155 -6.47 -19.77 -20.99
C ASN A 155 -6.43 -20.80 -19.86
N ASP A 156 -5.55 -20.62 -18.86
CA ASP A 156 -5.48 -21.52 -17.71
C ASP A 156 -6.81 -21.52 -16.92
N TRP A 157 -7.44 -20.34 -16.77
CA TRP A 157 -8.73 -20.24 -16.08
C TRP A 157 -9.87 -20.92 -16.85
N ALA A 158 -9.95 -20.72 -18.17
CA ALA A 158 -10.95 -21.35 -19.03
C ALA A 158 -10.82 -22.88 -18.99
N ALA A 159 -9.59 -23.40 -19.08
CA ALA A 159 -9.28 -24.82 -18.97
C ALA A 159 -9.77 -25.43 -17.65
N LEU A 160 -9.58 -24.70 -16.54
CA LEU A 160 -10.01 -25.16 -15.22
C LEU A 160 -11.54 -25.16 -15.10
N LYS A 161 -12.23 -24.19 -15.69
CA LYS A 161 -13.70 -24.17 -15.73
C LYS A 161 -14.28 -25.34 -16.53
N GLU A 162 -13.69 -25.64 -17.69
CA GLU A 162 -14.13 -26.76 -18.53
C GLU A 162 -13.92 -28.11 -17.81
N LEU A 163 -12.78 -28.29 -17.14
CA LEU A 163 -12.56 -29.45 -16.26
C LEU A 163 -13.62 -29.57 -15.16
N ARG A 164 -14.03 -28.46 -14.55
CA ARG A 164 -15.05 -28.47 -13.48
C ARG A 164 -16.43 -28.88 -14.01
N GLU A 165 -16.87 -28.28 -15.10
CA GLU A 165 -18.18 -28.54 -15.71
C GLU A 165 -18.32 -30.01 -16.13
N GLU A 166 -17.25 -30.59 -16.68
CA GLU A 166 -17.28 -31.96 -17.18
C GLU A 166 -17.09 -33.03 -16.11
N THR A 167 -16.34 -32.74 -15.04
CA THR A 167 -16.10 -33.70 -13.96
C THR A 167 -17.24 -33.75 -12.94
N GLY A 168 -18.06 -32.70 -12.86
CA GLY A 168 -19.16 -32.59 -11.90
C GLY A 168 -18.72 -32.69 -10.43
N LYS A 169 -17.41 -32.56 -10.16
CA LYS A 169 -16.81 -32.65 -8.84
C LYS A 169 -16.55 -31.26 -8.30
N ASP A 170 -17.20 -30.95 -7.16
CA ASP A 170 -16.96 -29.71 -6.41
C ASP A 170 -15.52 -29.59 -5.86
N ASP A 171 -14.75 -30.69 -5.83
CA ASP A 171 -13.32 -30.71 -5.46
C ASP A 171 -12.41 -29.86 -6.38
N TYR A 172 -12.89 -29.43 -7.55
CA TYR A 172 -12.19 -28.51 -8.45
C TYR A 172 -12.61 -27.05 -8.28
N ASN A 173 -13.37 -26.71 -7.23
CA ASN A 173 -13.41 -25.31 -6.81
C ASN A 173 -11.97 -24.88 -6.54
N ILE A 174 -11.45 -23.96 -7.37
CA ILE A 174 -10.13 -23.40 -7.15
C ILE A 174 -10.29 -22.48 -5.96
N GLU A 175 -10.07 -23.07 -4.82
CA GLU A 175 -10.15 -22.39 -3.56
C GLU A 175 -8.73 -22.28 -3.01
N VAL A 176 -8.36 -21.06 -2.66
CA VAL A 176 -7.10 -20.84 -1.98
C VAL A 176 -7.40 -20.96 -0.50
N LYS A 177 -6.80 -21.99 0.12
CA LYS A 177 -6.85 -22.15 1.56
C LYS A 177 -5.88 -21.18 2.20
N ILE A 178 -6.42 -20.24 2.98
CA ILE A 178 -5.63 -19.28 3.75
C ILE A 178 -5.95 -19.55 5.21
N GLY A 179 -5.00 -20.17 5.92
CA GLY A 179 -5.24 -20.65 7.26
C GLY A 179 -6.19 -21.84 7.30
N ASN A 180 -7.24 -21.73 8.12
CA ASN A 180 -8.32 -22.71 8.21
C ASN A 180 -9.49 -22.42 7.28
N GLU A 181 -9.49 -21.27 6.63
CA GLU A 181 -10.57 -20.80 5.77
C GLU A 181 -10.23 -20.99 4.29
N THR A 182 -11.29 -21.15 3.50
CA THR A 182 -11.20 -21.51 2.09
C THR A 182 -11.86 -20.43 1.25
N TYR A 183 -11.09 -19.77 0.37
CA TYR A 183 -11.55 -18.61 -0.40
C TYR A 183 -11.70 -18.96 -1.87
N PRO A 184 -12.87 -18.69 -2.48
CA PRO A 184 -13.07 -18.97 -3.90
C PRO A 184 -12.25 -18.00 -4.75
N VAL A 185 -11.61 -18.52 -5.80
CA VAL A 185 -11.05 -17.69 -6.86
C VAL A 185 -12.20 -17.20 -7.74
N LEU A 186 -12.29 -15.89 -7.95
CA LEU A 186 -13.35 -15.25 -8.73
C LEU A 186 -12.87 -14.96 -10.16
N GLU A 187 -13.79 -14.98 -11.12
CA GLU A 187 -13.47 -14.60 -12.49
C GLU A 187 -13.52 -13.08 -12.66
N ASP A 188 -12.47 -12.50 -13.22
CA ASP A 188 -12.47 -11.09 -13.60
C ASP A 188 -13.16 -10.85 -14.96
N GLU A 189 -13.39 -9.59 -15.30
CA GLU A 189 -14.01 -9.18 -16.56
C GLU A 189 -13.25 -9.66 -17.82
N LYS A 190 -11.98 -10.08 -17.66
CA LYS A 190 -11.13 -10.58 -18.75
C LYS A 190 -11.09 -12.11 -18.82
N GLY A 191 -11.91 -12.79 -18.01
CA GLY A 191 -11.99 -14.24 -17.96
C GLY A 191 -10.80 -14.91 -17.28
N ARG A 192 -10.14 -14.22 -16.34
CA ARG A 192 -9.03 -14.75 -15.54
C ARG A 192 -9.51 -15.08 -14.14
N GLY A 193 -8.93 -16.13 -13.55
CA GLY A 193 -9.10 -16.42 -12.14
C GLY A 193 -8.32 -15.40 -11.32
N THR A 194 -8.98 -14.76 -10.37
CA THR A 194 -8.42 -13.71 -9.53
C THR A 194 -8.67 -14.00 -8.06
N LEU A 195 -7.63 -13.78 -7.25
CA LEU A 195 -7.70 -13.75 -5.80
C LEU A 195 -7.19 -12.39 -5.33
N GLN A 196 -8.06 -11.64 -4.65
CA GLN A 196 -7.70 -10.34 -4.08
C GLN A 196 -7.70 -10.42 -2.56
N ALA A 197 -6.63 -9.91 -1.95
CA ALA A 197 -6.53 -9.69 -0.51
C ALA A 197 -6.23 -8.21 -0.25
N ASP A 198 -7.09 -7.54 0.51
CA ASP A 198 -7.04 -6.13 0.83
C ASP A 198 -6.77 -5.92 2.31
N LEU A 199 -5.69 -5.22 2.63
CA LEU A 199 -5.51 -4.67 3.97
C LEU A 199 -6.29 -3.36 4.06
N LYS A 200 -7.46 -3.39 4.69
CA LYS A 200 -8.31 -2.20 4.86
C LYS A 200 -8.07 -1.54 6.20
N ILE A 201 -8.09 -0.22 6.23
CA ILE A 201 -7.85 0.58 7.44
C ILE A 201 -8.94 1.62 7.63
N ASP A 202 -9.12 2.02 8.89
CA ASP A 202 -10.14 2.99 9.26
C ASP A 202 -9.98 4.35 8.54
N PRO A 203 -11.10 5.06 8.27
CA PRO A 203 -11.03 6.34 7.57
C PRO A 203 -10.23 7.41 8.33
N LEU A 204 -10.38 7.48 9.66
CA LEU A 204 -9.68 8.43 10.52
C LEU A 204 -8.39 7.82 11.08
N LYS A 205 -7.26 8.49 10.85
CA LYS A 205 -5.93 8.02 11.23
C LYS A 205 -5.19 9.16 11.92
N TYR A 206 -4.48 8.84 13.01
CA TYR A 206 -3.65 9.81 13.73
C TYR A 206 -2.22 9.75 13.21
N TYR A 207 -1.51 10.86 13.29
CA TYR A 207 -0.13 10.93 12.81
C TYR A 207 0.76 11.64 13.82
N VAL A 208 1.95 11.09 14.01
CA VAL A 208 3.05 11.72 14.73
C VAL A 208 4.36 11.48 13.98
N GLY A 209 5.21 12.50 13.91
CA GLY A 209 6.48 12.39 13.20
C GLY A 209 7.47 13.46 13.60
N ALA A 210 8.68 13.33 13.08
CA ALA A 210 9.73 14.32 13.17
C ALA A 210 10.31 14.55 11.79
N GLY A 211 10.64 15.80 11.48
CA GLY A 211 11.19 16.15 10.19
C GLY A 211 12.27 17.21 10.25
N LEU A 212 12.94 17.36 9.11
CA LEU A 212 14.02 18.29 8.86
C LEU A 212 13.65 19.18 7.67
N GLY A 213 13.79 20.49 7.83
CA GLY A 213 13.50 21.51 6.82
C GLY A 213 12.52 22.56 7.35
N ARG A 214 12.04 23.48 6.52
CA ARG A 214 11.02 24.47 6.90
C ARG A 214 9.85 24.50 5.93
N CYS A 215 8.64 24.61 6.47
CA CYS A 215 7.38 24.70 5.68
C CYS A 215 7.34 25.92 4.78
N VAL A 216 7.90 27.03 5.24
CA VAL A 216 8.06 28.24 4.44
C VAL A 216 9.56 28.48 4.29
N PRO A 217 10.14 28.27 3.10
CA PRO A 217 11.55 28.54 2.85
C PRO A 217 11.86 30.05 2.81
N ASN A 218 13.14 30.40 3.03
CA ASN A 218 13.60 31.79 2.87
C ASN A 218 13.53 32.30 1.44
N GLY A 219 13.76 31.41 0.48
CA GLY A 219 13.62 31.68 -0.95
C GLY A 219 12.27 31.20 -1.47
N HIS A 220 12.18 31.03 -2.79
CA HIS A 220 10.97 30.50 -3.42
C HIS A 220 10.83 28.98 -3.28
N LEU A 221 11.92 28.26 -3.02
CA LEU A 221 11.96 26.79 -2.99
C LEU A 221 12.68 26.26 -1.74
N GLY A 222 12.14 25.20 -1.16
CA GLY A 222 12.71 24.48 -0.01
C GLY A 222 12.46 22.98 -0.12
N LEU A 223 13.20 22.20 0.66
CA LEU A 223 13.04 20.75 0.78
C LEU A 223 12.80 20.37 2.23
N GLN A 224 11.97 19.36 2.44
CA GLN A 224 11.78 18.71 3.73
C GLN A 224 11.88 17.21 3.61
N LEU A 225 12.36 16.62 4.70
CA LEU A 225 12.32 15.18 4.96
C LEU A 225 11.57 14.96 6.27
N GLU A 226 10.57 14.09 6.26
CA GLU A 226 9.74 13.77 7.42
C GLU A 226 9.70 12.26 7.61
N LEU A 227 9.97 11.81 8.83
CA LEU A 227 9.81 10.43 9.25
C LEU A 227 8.80 10.39 10.39
N GLY A 228 7.80 9.55 10.27
CA GLY A 228 6.77 9.42 11.29
C GLY A 228 6.05 8.09 11.20
N VAL A 229 4.97 8.02 11.95
CA VAL A 229 4.09 6.87 12.00
C VAL A 229 2.64 7.34 11.91
N MET A 230 1.88 6.59 11.12
CA MET A 230 0.44 6.70 11.02
C MET A 230 -0.18 5.63 11.92
N ILE A 231 -1.00 6.05 12.86
CA ILE A 231 -1.66 5.19 13.84
C ILE A 231 -3.14 5.12 13.45
N CYS A 232 -3.59 3.93 13.09
CA CYS A 232 -4.99 3.67 12.80
C CYS A 232 -5.70 3.18 14.07
N ARG A 233 -7.03 3.13 14.06
CA ARG A 233 -7.79 2.52 15.16
C ARG A 233 -7.92 1.02 14.94
N ASN A 234 -8.39 0.64 13.76
CA ASN A 234 -8.45 -0.75 13.30
C ASN A 234 -7.76 -0.91 11.95
N SER A 235 -7.27 -2.13 11.72
CA SER A 235 -6.82 -2.64 10.43
C SER A 235 -7.38 -4.03 10.24
N THR A 236 -8.08 -4.26 9.15
CA THR A 236 -8.82 -5.48 8.89
C THR A 236 -8.36 -6.06 7.56
N LEU A 237 -7.99 -7.34 7.54
CA LEU A 237 -7.63 -8.04 6.30
C LEU A 237 -8.91 -8.59 5.67
N TYR A 238 -9.12 -8.30 4.40
CA TYR A 238 -10.18 -8.89 3.60
C TYR A 238 -9.58 -9.76 2.52
N CYS A 239 -10.18 -10.92 2.26
CA CYS A 239 -9.93 -11.71 1.08
C CYS A 239 -11.25 -11.95 0.38
N GLN A 240 -11.38 -11.53 -0.88
CA GLN A 240 -12.63 -11.61 -1.64
C GLN A 240 -13.84 -11.04 -0.87
N ASP A 241 -13.66 -9.84 -0.30
CA ASP A 241 -14.65 -9.15 0.53
C ASP A 241 -15.13 -9.90 1.79
N ARG A 242 -14.44 -10.97 2.18
CA ARG A 242 -14.63 -11.64 3.47
C ARG A 242 -13.51 -11.25 4.42
N GLU A 243 -13.86 -10.89 5.65
CA GLU A 243 -12.90 -10.60 6.70
C GLU A 243 -12.11 -11.86 7.05
N VAL A 244 -10.79 -11.72 7.12
CA VAL A 244 -9.84 -12.78 7.49
C VAL A 244 -9.09 -12.33 8.73
N LYS A 245 -9.04 -13.18 9.75
CA LYS A 245 -8.20 -12.89 10.91
C LYS A 245 -6.75 -13.16 10.54
N PHE A 246 -5.86 -12.23 10.90
CA PHE A 246 -4.42 -12.39 10.69
C PHE A 246 -3.87 -13.69 11.30
N ALA A 247 -4.37 -14.08 12.47
CA ALA A 247 -3.99 -15.31 13.15
C ALA A 247 -4.22 -16.57 12.29
N ASP A 248 -5.31 -16.62 11.54
CA ASP A 248 -5.65 -17.78 10.71
C ASP A 248 -4.67 -17.89 9.52
N VAL A 249 -4.35 -16.78 8.86
CA VAL A 249 -3.35 -16.75 7.75
C VAL A 249 -2.00 -17.32 8.18
N LEU A 250 -1.61 -17.04 9.43
CA LEU A 250 -0.29 -17.36 9.97
C LEU A 250 -0.15 -18.82 10.39
N ASP A 251 -1.23 -19.49 10.81
CA ASP A 251 -1.16 -20.86 11.32
C ASP A 251 -0.89 -21.93 10.25
N GLY A 252 -0.95 -21.57 8.95
CA GLY A 252 -0.75 -22.51 7.85
C GLY A 252 0.54 -22.36 7.03
N SER A 253 1.16 -21.18 6.99
CA SER A 253 2.00 -20.83 5.82
C SER A 253 3.31 -20.08 6.10
N ILE A 254 3.55 -19.57 7.31
CA ILE A 254 4.69 -18.67 7.56
C ILE A 254 5.45 -19.08 8.83
N GLY A 255 6.80 -19.06 8.77
CA GLY A 255 7.67 -19.37 9.91
C GLY A 255 7.46 -18.44 11.11
N ASN A 256 7.79 -18.93 12.30
CA ASN A 256 7.49 -18.27 13.59
C ASN A 256 7.92 -16.79 13.67
N GLU A 257 8.98 -16.38 12.99
CA GLU A 257 9.49 -15.00 13.01
C GLU A 257 8.54 -13.96 12.41
N MET A 258 7.73 -14.33 11.40
CA MET A 258 6.76 -13.41 10.82
C MET A 258 5.45 -13.37 11.59
N LYS A 259 5.16 -14.39 12.42
CA LYS A 259 3.98 -14.37 13.30
C LYS A 259 4.06 -13.21 14.28
N GLU A 260 5.22 -13.01 14.90
CA GLU A 260 5.42 -11.94 15.88
C GLU A 260 5.25 -10.53 15.27
N ILE A 261 5.75 -10.32 14.05
CA ILE A 261 5.64 -9.02 13.35
C ILE A 261 4.17 -8.75 12.98
N VAL A 262 3.45 -9.76 12.49
CA VAL A 262 2.06 -9.60 12.07
C VAL A 262 1.13 -9.45 13.27
N GLU A 263 1.32 -10.21 14.35
CA GLU A 263 0.61 -10.02 15.61
C GLU A 263 0.85 -8.62 16.21
N TYR A 264 2.06 -8.08 16.05
CA TYR A 264 2.37 -6.72 16.50
C TYR A 264 1.61 -5.67 15.68
N ILE A 265 1.51 -5.82 14.36
CA ILE A 265 0.76 -4.92 13.47
C ILE A 265 -0.75 -5.01 13.73
N ASP A 266 -1.28 -6.21 13.96
CA ASP A 266 -2.70 -6.43 14.30
C ASP A 266 -3.05 -5.79 15.65
N LYS A 267 -2.17 -5.96 16.65
CA LYS A 267 -2.37 -5.38 17.99
C LYS A 267 -2.19 -3.87 18.04
N TYR A 268 -1.28 -3.34 17.23
CA TYR A 268 -0.98 -1.91 17.14
C TYR A 268 -0.86 -1.52 15.67
N PRO A 269 -1.96 -1.06 15.04
CA PRO A 269 -1.98 -0.71 13.62
C PRO A 269 -1.23 0.60 13.39
N ILE A 270 0.11 0.48 13.42
CA ILE A 270 1.09 1.55 13.29
C ILE A 270 1.84 1.32 11.99
N TYR A 271 1.69 2.24 11.06
CA TYR A 271 2.32 2.18 9.74
C TYR A 271 3.42 3.23 9.65
N PRO A 272 4.67 2.85 9.31
CA PRO A 272 5.73 3.81 9.12
C PRO A 272 5.42 4.72 7.93
N GLN A 273 5.91 5.95 8.01
CA GLN A 273 5.75 6.92 6.95
C GLN A 273 7.04 7.71 6.78
N LEU A 274 7.57 7.70 5.56
CA LEU A 274 8.62 8.61 5.11
C LEU A 274 8.03 9.52 4.06
N THR A 275 8.31 10.81 4.15
CA THR A 275 7.82 11.80 3.19
C THR A 275 8.91 12.78 2.85
N LEU A 276 9.15 12.96 1.55
CA LEU A 276 9.93 14.04 0.99
C LEU A 276 8.97 15.12 0.49
N ARG A 277 9.22 16.38 0.84
CA ARG A 277 8.40 17.51 0.39
C ARG A 277 9.26 18.54 -0.31
N MET A 278 8.72 19.09 -1.39
CA MET A 278 9.23 20.30 -2.02
C MET A 278 8.27 21.44 -1.70
N CYS A 279 8.78 22.48 -1.06
CA CYS A 279 8.01 23.58 -0.52
C CYS A 279 8.22 24.83 -1.37
N PHE A 280 7.13 25.45 -1.80
CA PHE A 280 7.14 26.66 -2.61
C PHE A 280 6.49 27.78 -1.83
N ARG A 281 7.23 28.88 -1.64
CA ARG A 281 6.68 30.06 -0.98
C ARG A 281 5.99 30.96 -1.99
N LEU A 282 4.73 31.32 -1.70
CA LEU A 282 3.95 32.24 -2.53
C LEU A 282 4.13 33.70 -2.09
N PHE A 283 3.97 34.00 -0.81
CA PHE A 283 4.19 35.33 -0.21
C PHE A 283 4.58 35.20 1.27
#